data_AF-A0A1M4Y5K0-F1
#
_entry.id   AF-A0A1M4Y5K0-F1
#
_cell.length_a   1.000
_cell.length_b   1.000
_cell.length_c   1.000
_cell.angle_alpha   90.00
_cell.angle_beta   90.00
_cell.angle_gamma   90.00
#
_symmetry.space_group_name_H-M   'P 1'
#
loop_
_entity.id
_entity.type
_entity.pdbx_description
1 polymer ?
#
loop_
_entity_poly.entity_id
_entity_poly.type
_entity_poly.pdbx_seq_one_letter_code
_entity_poly.pdbx_strand_id
1 'polypeptide(L)'
;MFDLSHDPLFELRDFFNLHNEAIQNAALLLGSRPALRRNQALLDDIAAAPRLNNRLRRELAALHALLTLKHAHDPDRIEAACFAEIDPASPIVEDLCLLTEAYQDVLIRTDDNFFPDHLAT
;
A
#
# COMPACT_ATOMS: atom_id res chain seq x y z
N MET A 1 28.97 7.84 10.70
CA MET A 1 28.60 7.25 9.40
C MET A 1 27.96 5.93 9.75
N PHE A 2 26.64 5.89 9.90
CA PHE A 2 25.94 4.70 10.38
C PHE A 2 25.79 3.73 9.23
N ASP A 3 26.55 2.63 9.31
CA ASP A 3 26.25 1.40 8.60
C ASP A 3 25.01 0.79 9.28
N LEU A 4 23.83 1.31 8.91
CA LEU A 4 22.57 0.69 9.26
C LEU A 4 22.49 -0.55 8.38
N SER A 5 22.65 -1.73 8.99
CA SER A 5 22.13 -2.96 8.42
C SER A 5 20.67 -2.69 8.06
N HIS A 6 20.42 -2.41 6.78
CA HIS A 6 19.12 -1.98 6.26
C HIS A 6 18.22 -3.20 6.39
N ASP A 7 17.48 -3.30 7.49
CA ASP A 7 16.47 -4.32 7.69
C ASP A 7 15.24 -3.86 6.89
N PRO A 8 14.95 -4.47 5.73
CA PRO A 8 13.84 -4.04 4.88
C PRO A 8 12.50 -4.11 5.60
N LEU A 9 12.36 -5.02 6.57
CA LEU A 9 11.16 -5.12 7.38
C LEU A 9 11.04 -4.02 8.41
N PHE A 10 12.16 -3.48 8.89
CA PHE A 10 12.13 -2.38 9.84
C PHE A 10 11.51 -1.14 9.20
N GLU A 11 11.97 -0.75 8.00
CA GLU A 11 11.41 0.42 7.30
C GLU A 11 9.93 0.24 6.97
N LEU A 12 9.55 -0.96 6.51
CA LEU A 12 8.16 -1.27 6.22
C LEU A 12 7.27 -1.18 7.46
N ARG A 13 7.75 -1.69 8.61
CA ARG A 13 7.04 -1.60 9.88
C ARG A 13 6.92 -0.17 10.38
N ASP A 14 8.00 0.59 10.28
CA ASP A 14 8.02 1.99 10.70
C ASP A 14 7.03 2.82 9.89
N PHE A 15 7.02 2.62 8.57
CA PHE A 15 6.04 3.23 7.67
C PHE A 15 4.60 2.87 8.06
N PHE A 16 4.31 1.58 8.27
CA PHE A 16 2.96 1.15 8.66
C PHE A 16 2.52 1.62 10.04
N ASN A 17 3.45 1.84 10.96
CA ASN A 17 3.16 2.43 12.26
C ASN A 17 2.85 3.93 12.12
N LEU A 18 3.64 4.65 11.33
CA LEU A 18 3.46 6.09 11.10
C LEU A 18 2.17 6.41 10.32
N HIS A 19 1.85 5.59 9.32
CA HIS A 19 0.72 5.81 8.41
C HIS A 19 -0.47 4.88 8.66
N ASN A 20 -0.54 4.26 9.85
CA ASN A 20 -1.51 3.21 10.16
C ASN A 20 -2.96 3.62 9.86
N GLU A 21 -3.39 4.76 10.39
CA GLU A 21 -4.75 5.28 10.21
C GLU A 21 -5.03 5.63 8.75
N ALA A 22 -4.09 6.32 8.09
CA ALA A 22 -4.23 6.73 6.70
C ALA A 22 -4.40 5.52 5.76
N ILE A 23 -3.61 4.46 5.96
CA ILE A 23 -3.68 3.23 5.17
C ILE A 23 -4.97 2.45 5.43
N GLN A 24 -5.45 2.42 6.67
CA GLN A 24 -6.75 1.82 6.98
C GLN A 24 -7.91 2.59 6.36
N ASN A 25 -7.90 3.92 6.48
CA ASN A 25 -8.94 4.78 5.90
C ASN A 25 -8.94 4.69 4.37
N ALA A 26 -7.77 4.68 3.74
CA ALA A 26 -7.63 4.47 2.30
C ALA A 26 -8.17 3.10 1.87
N ALA A 27 -7.84 2.02 2.59
CA ALA A 27 -8.33 0.69 2.27
C ALA A 27 -9.87 0.60 2.39
N LEU A 28 -10.45 1.21 3.41
CA LEU A 28 -11.89 1.28 3.60
C LEU A 28 -12.58 2.10 2.50
N LEU A 29 -12.00 3.25 2.17
CA LEU A 29 -12.55 4.18 1.18
C LEU A 29 -12.50 3.57 -0.23
N LEU A 30 -11.38 2.95 -0.61
CA LEU A 30 -11.13 2.48 -1.98
C LEU A 30 -11.62 1.06 -2.24
N GLY A 31 -11.76 0.22 -1.21
CA GLY A 31 -12.10 -1.20 -1.38
C GLY A 31 -13.09 -1.73 -0.35
N SER A 32 -13.78 -0.84 0.36
CA SER A 32 -14.77 -1.17 1.38
C SER A 32 -14.20 -2.01 2.54
N ARG A 33 -15.09 -2.59 3.35
CA ARG A 33 -14.74 -3.43 4.51
C ARG A 33 -13.88 -4.65 4.17
N PRO A 34 -14.05 -5.34 3.04
CA PRO A 34 -13.19 -6.48 2.68
C PRO A 34 -11.72 -6.06 2.53
N ALA A 35 -11.46 -4.93 1.85
CA ALA A 35 -10.11 -4.41 1.69
C ALA A 35 -9.50 -3.98 3.03
N LEU A 36 -10.28 -3.32 3.90
CA LEU A 36 -9.84 -2.98 5.25
C LEU A 36 -9.41 -4.22 6.05
N ARG A 37 -10.19 -5.29 6.05
CA ARG A 37 -9.85 -6.54 6.77
C ARG A 37 -8.58 -7.19 6.22
N ARG A 38 -8.43 -7.20 4.90
CA ARG A 38 -7.23 -7.72 4.23
C ARG A 38 -6.00 -6.92 4.61
N ASN A 39 -6.13 -5.60 4.65
CA ASN A 39 -5.08 -4.69 5.07
C ASN A 39 -4.69 -4.89 6.54
N GLN A 40 -5.65 -5.03 7.45
CA GLN A 40 -5.37 -5.34 8.86
C GLN A 40 -4.60 -6.66 9.03
N ALA A 41 -5.03 -7.71 8.33
CA ALA A 41 -4.32 -8.99 8.35
C ALA A 41 -2.89 -8.89 7.80
N LEU A 42 -2.67 -8.05 6.78
CA LEU A 42 -1.34 -7.76 6.26
C LEU A 42 -0.45 -7.07 7.30
N LEU A 43 -0.97 -6.07 8.01
CA LEU A 43 -0.22 -5.38 9.08
C LEU A 43 0.19 -6.35 10.19
N ASP A 44 -0.73 -7.21 10.62
CA ASP A 44 -0.45 -8.25 11.63
C ASP A 44 0.61 -9.25 11.14
N ASP A 45 0.49 -9.71 9.89
CA ASP A 45 1.46 -10.64 9.29
C ASP A 45 2.86 -10.00 9.20
N ILE A 46 2.97 -8.71 8.86
CA ILE A 46 4.24 -7.98 8.78
C ILE A 46 4.86 -7.78 10.17
N ALA A 47 4.03 -7.46 11.17
CA ALA A 47 4.49 -7.33 12.55
C ALA A 47 5.09 -8.65 13.06
N ALA A 48 4.48 -9.80 12.72
CA ALA A 48 4.93 -11.12 13.17
C ALA A 48 6.05 -11.75 12.32
N ALA A 49 6.22 -11.34 11.07
CA ALA A 49 7.10 -12.04 10.14
C ALA A 49 8.61 -11.79 10.41
N PRO A 50 9.46 -12.82 10.45
CA PRO A 50 10.91 -12.63 10.59
C PRO A 50 11.59 -12.17 9.30
N ARG A 51 10.93 -12.35 8.13
CA ARG A 51 11.46 -11.99 6.80
C ARG A 51 10.33 -11.83 5.77
N LEU A 52 10.57 -11.05 4.73
CA LEU A 52 9.64 -10.93 3.60
C LEU A 52 9.58 -12.22 2.78
N ASN A 53 8.40 -12.81 2.74
CA ASN A 53 8.10 -13.99 1.94
C ASN A 53 7.22 -13.63 0.73
N ASN A 54 7.04 -14.57 -0.19
CA ASN A 54 6.29 -14.33 -1.42
C ASN A 54 4.79 -14.06 -1.17
N ARG A 55 4.22 -14.53 -0.05
CA ARG A 55 2.84 -14.19 0.32
C ARG A 55 2.77 -12.71 0.71
N LEU A 56 3.63 -12.24 1.61
CA LEU A 56 3.69 -10.84 2.03
C LEU A 56 3.94 -9.90 0.85
N ARG A 57 4.85 -10.25 -0.06
CA ARG A 57 5.07 -9.47 -1.29
C ARG A 57 3.80 -9.32 -2.13
N ARG A 58 3.05 -10.42 -2.31
CA ARG A 58 1.78 -10.38 -3.05
C ARG A 58 0.73 -9.51 -2.37
N GLU A 59 0.65 -9.55 -1.04
CA GLU A 59 -0.27 -8.73 -0.27
C GLU A 59 0.11 -7.24 -0.31
N LEU A 60 1.40 -6.92 -0.19
CA LEU A 60 1.93 -5.57 -0.34
C LEU A 60 1.66 -5.00 -1.75
N ALA A 61 1.86 -5.82 -2.80
CA ALA A 61 1.53 -5.45 -4.16
C ALA A 61 0.01 -5.30 -4.37
N ALA A 62 -0.82 -6.08 -3.68
CA ALA A 62 -2.27 -5.93 -3.74
C ALA A 62 -2.74 -4.64 -3.07
N LEU A 63 -2.14 -4.25 -1.94
CA LEU A 63 -2.37 -2.94 -1.32
C LEU A 63 -1.93 -1.80 -2.25
N HIS A 64 -0.76 -1.92 -2.89
CA HIS A 64 -0.30 -0.93 -3.87
C HIS A 64 -1.29 -0.79 -5.04
N ALA A 65 -1.79 -1.91 -5.57
CA ALA A 65 -2.78 -1.92 -6.63
C ALA A 65 -4.12 -1.25 -6.23
N LEU A 66 -4.51 -1.38 -4.96
CA LEU A 66 -5.68 -0.71 -4.41
C LEU A 66 -5.46 0.80 -4.32
N LEU A 67 -4.34 1.24 -3.73
CA LEU A 67 -3.99 2.65 -3.56
C LEU A 67 -3.81 3.39 -4.90
N THR A 68 -3.21 2.72 -5.89
CA THR A 68 -3.07 3.24 -7.26
C THR A 68 -4.33 3.11 -8.11
N LEU A 69 -5.45 2.66 -7.53
CA LEU A 69 -6.72 2.48 -8.23
C LEU A 69 -6.60 1.62 -9.50
N LYS A 70 -5.67 0.65 -9.51
CA LYS A 70 -5.37 -0.18 -10.67
C LYS A 70 -6.61 -0.84 -11.27
N HIS A 71 -7.61 -1.12 -10.44
CA HIS A 71 -8.84 -1.81 -10.81
C HIS A 71 -10.08 -0.91 -10.84
N ALA A 72 -9.96 0.39 -10.61
CA ALA A 72 -11.11 1.31 -10.54
C ALA A 72 -11.81 1.52 -11.90
N HIS A 73 -11.20 1.10 -13.01
CA HIS A 73 -11.80 1.14 -14.34
C HIS A 73 -12.70 -0.07 -14.65
N ASP A 74 -12.68 -1.10 -13.81
CA ASP A 74 -13.44 -2.34 -13.99
C ASP A 74 -14.80 -2.21 -13.27
N PRO A 75 -15.92 -2.01 -13.97
CA PRO A 75 -17.22 -1.75 -13.34
C PRO A 75 -17.76 -2.96 -12.56
N ASP A 76 -17.23 -4.16 -12.78
CA ASP A 76 -17.63 -5.37 -12.05
C ASP A 76 -16.92 -5.49 -10.68
N ARG A 77 -16.02 -4.56 -10.37
CA ARG A 77 -15.24 -4.52 -9.13
C ARG A 77 -15.73 -3.46 -8.16
N ILE A 78 -15.61 -3.78 -6.87
CA ILE A 78 -16.05 -2.88 -5.80
C ILE A 78 -15.24 -1.58 -5.80
N GLU A 79 -13.98 -1.66 -6.21
CA GLU A 79 -13.08 -0.51 -6.31
C GLU A 79 -13.61 0.57 -7.27
N ALA A 80 -14.28 0.19 -8.36
CA ALA A 80 -14.88 1.16 -9.29
C ALA A 80 -16.07 1.91 -8.66
N ALA A 81 -16.92 1.19 -7.93
CA ALA A 81 -18.04 1.80 -7.21
C ALA A 81 -17.54 2.73 -6.09
N CYS A 82 -16.58 2.28 -5.29
CA CYS A 82 -15.95 3.09 -4.24
C CYS A 82 -15.28 4.36 -4.79
N PHE A 83 -14.52 4.24 -5.89
CA PHE A 83 -13.86 5.37 -6.51
C PHE A 83 -14.84 6.39 -7.10
N ALA A 84 -15.95 5.93 -7.70
CA ALA A 84 -16.97 6.80 -8.27
C ALA A 84 -17.66 7.71 -7.23
N GLU A 85 -17.61 7.36 -5.95
CA GLU A 85 -18.14 8.19 -4.85
C GLU A 85 -17.17 9.30 -4.41
N ILE A 86 -15.91 9.27 -4.87
CA ILE A 86 -14.89 10.25 -4.49
C ILE A 86 -14.95 11.44 -5.45
N ASP A 87 -15.18 12.63 -4.90
CA ASP A 87 -15.03 13.88 -5.65
C ASP A 87 -13.54 14.11 -6.00
N PRO A 88 -13.16 14.21 -7.28
CA PRO A 88 -11.78 14.47 -7.68
C PRO A 88 -11.21 15.79 -7.15
N ALA A 89 -12.05 16.77 -6.81
CA ALA A 89 -11.63 18.03 -6.21
C ALA A 89 -11.51 17.96 -4.68
N SER A 90 -11.80 16.81 -4.07
CA SER A 90 -11.71 16.63 -2.63
C SER A 90 -10.24 16.59 -2.18
N PRO A 91 -9.89 17.26 -1.06
CA PRO A 91 -8.54 17.22 -0.49
C PRO A 91 -8.02 15.80 -0.20
N ILE A 92 -8.94 14.85 0.05
CA ILE A 92 -8.57 13.46 0.31
C ILE A 92 -7.82 12.81 -0.86
N VAL A 93 -8.02 13.29 -2.09
CA VAL A 93 -7.31 12.77 -3.28
C VAL A 93 -5.82 13.08 -3.18
N GLU A 94 -5.46 14.28 -2.74
CA GLU A 94 -4.07 14.68 -2.53
C GLU A 94 -3.41 13.84 -1.43
N ASP A 95 -4.10 13.65 -0.31
CA ASP A 95 -3.63 12.79 0.79
C ASP A 95 -3.39 11.34 0.34
N LEU A 96 -4.29 10.80 -0.49
CA LEU A 96 -4.15 9.46 -1.06
C LEU A 96 -2.97 9.37 -2.03
N CYS A 97 -2.76 10.39 -2.86
CA CYS A 97 -1.61 10.46 -3.76
C CYS A 97 -0.30 10.46 -2.98
N LEU A 98 -0.15 11.35 -1.99
CA LEU A 98 1.04 11.43 -1.14
C LEU A 98 1.29 10.12 -0.38
N LEU A 99 0.24 9.51 0.16
CA LEU A 99 0.33 8.21 0.83
C LEU A 99 0.82 7.10 -0.11
N THR A 100 0.31 7.10 -1.35
CA THR A 100 0.66 6.10 -2.37
C THR A 100 2.11 6.22 -2.79
N GLU A 101 2.59 7.44 -3.03
CA GLU A 101 3.98 7.74 -3.36
C GLU A 101 4.92 7.31 -2.22
N ALA A 102 4.62 7.71 -0.98
CA ALA A 102 5.43 7.34 0.18
C ALA A 102 5.46 5.81 0.40
N TYR A 103 4.34 5.12 0.14
CA TYR A 103 4.29 3.67 0.20
C TYR A 103 5.13 3.01 -0.90
N GLN A 104 5.06 3.50 -2.14
CA GLN A 104 5.85 3.01 -3.27
C GLN A 104 7.35 3.15 -3.01
N ASP A 105 7.78 4.29 -2.47
CA ASP A 105 9.16 4.54 -2.07
C ASP A 105 9.68 3.51 -1.07
N VAL A 106 8.87 3.19 -0.04
CA VAL A 106 9.23 2.19 0.97
C VAL A 106 9.32 0.80 0.35
N LEU A 107 8.40 0.43 -0.54
CA LEU A 107 8.46 -0.86 -1.24
C LEU A 107 9.74 -1.01 -2.07
N ILE A 108 10.16 0.03 -2.78
CA ILE A 108 11.39 0.02 -3.59
C ILE A 108 12.63 -0.18 -2.69
N ARG A 109 12.75 0.56 -1.59
CA ARG A 109 13.87 0.40 -0.63
C ARG A 109 13.87 -0.99 0.01
N THR A 110 12.69 -1.55 0.18
CA THR A 110 12.50 -2.84 0.84
C THR A 110 12.86 -4.03 -0.05
N ASP A 111 12.49 -4.00 -1.34
CA ASP A 111 12.81 -5.05 -2.29
C ASP A 111 12.73 -4.52 -3.74
N ASP A 112 13.89 -4.43 -4.40
CA ASP A 112 14.00 -3.98 -5.79
C ASP A 112 13.10 -4.76 -6.78
N ASN A 113 12.65 -5.96 -6.42
CA ASN A 113 11.77 -6.77 -7.28
C ASN A 113 10.29 -6.38 -7.22
N PHE A 114 9.88 -5.41 -6.39
CA PHE A 114 8.48 -4.96 -6.36
C PHE A 114 8.03 -4.32 -7.68
N PHE A 115 8.95 -3.65 -8.37
CA PHE A 115 8.66 -2.90 -9.59
C PHE A 115 9.81 -3.02 -10.60
N PRO A 116 9.88 -4.11 -11.37
CA PRO A 116 10.97 -4.33 -12.32
C PRO A 116 11.06 -3.26 -13.42
N ASP A 117 10.00 -2.47 -13.65
CA ASP A 117 9.89 -1.52 -14.76
C ASP A 117 10.26 -0.06 -14.40
N HIS A 118 10.66 0.25 -13.16
CA HIS A 118 11.03 1.63 -12.78
C HIS A 118 12.44 2.08 -13.23
N LEU A 119 13.21 1.21 -13.90
CA LEU A 119 14.51 1.55 -14.53
C LEU A 119 14.41 1.90 -16.02
N ALA A 120 13.21 1.99 -16.58
CA ALA A 120 13.01 2.28 -18.00
C ALA A 120 12.06 3.46 -18.21
N THR A 121 12.46 4.67 -17.81
CA THR A 121 12.01 5.91 -18.46
C THR A 121 13.12 6.94 -18.41
#